data_AF-A0AAW2XZ81-F1
#
_entry.id   AF-A0AAW2XZ81-F1
#
_cell.length_a   1.000
_cell.length_b   1.000
_cell.length_c   1.000
_cell.angle_alpha   90.00
_cell.angle_beta   90.00
_cell.angle_gamma   90.00
#
_symmetry.space_group_name_H-M   'P 1'
#
loop_
_entity.id
_entity.type
_entity.pdbx_description
1 polymer ?
#
loop_
_entity_poly.entity_id
_entity_poly.type
_entity_poly.pdbx_seq_one_letter_code
_entity_poly.pdbx_strand_id
1 'polypeptide(L)'
;MPTYVMACFLLPSTLCRELEGLMANFLWDNGDVSRIHWLSWDKVCTSRREGGSGFQKLGALNRALLVKQLWRIIVNPNALLSCLLKCKYFPNSYVLQAEAGVGSSYTWRSILAARELLVAGTQWQIGSGGSVRI
;
A
#
# COMPACT_ATOMS: atom_id res chain seq x y z
N MET A 1 6.19 3.86 -13.29
CA MET A 1 5.94 3.18 -12.00
C MET A 1 4.60 2.46 -12.07
N PRO A 2 4.51 1.15 -11.72
CA PRO A 2 3.30 0.35 -11.87
C PRO A 2 2.27 0.60 -10.75
N THR A 3 1.86 1.86 -10.58
CA THR A 3 1.01 2.31 -9.46
C THR A 3 -0.37 1.68 -9.46
N TYR A 4 -0.95 1.39 -10.63
CA TYR A 4 -2.25 0.75 -10.73
C TYR A 4 -2.25 -0.68 -10.15
N VAL A 5 -1.25 -1.48 -10.52
CA VAL A 5 -1.09 -2.85 -10.01
C VAL A 5 -0.83 -2.83 -8.50
N MET A 6 0.04 -1.93 -8.04
CA MET A 6 0.36 -1.75 -6.61
C MET A 6 -0.82 -1.21 -5.78
N ALA A 7 -1.81 -0.56 -6.42
CA ALA A 7 -3.02 -0.15 -5.73
C ALA A 7 -4.02 -1.30 -5.53
N CYS A 8 -3.94 -2.35 -6.34
CA CYS A 8 -4.87 -3.47 -6.33
C CYS A 8 -4.29 -4.72 -5.63
N PHE A 9 -2.98 -4.91 -5.69
CA PHE A 9 -2.31 -6.15 -5.29
C PHE A 9 -1.10 -5.89 -4.41
N LEU A 10 -0.89 -6.75 -3.42
CA LEU A 10 0.32 -6.77 -2.60
C LEU A 10 1.39 -7.54 -3.35
N LEU A 11 2.40 -6.85 -3.87
CA LEU A 11 3.46 -7.47 -4.64
C LEU A 11 4.42 -8.26 -3.73
N PRO A 12 4.96 -9.39 -4.20
CA PRO A 12 6.04 -10.07 -3.51
C PRO A 12 7.24 -9.14 -3.28
N SER A 13 7.87 -9.25 -2.11
CA SER A 13 9.06 -8.44 -1.78
C SER A 13 10.23 -8.67 -2.74
N THR A 14 10.35 -9.89 -3.29
CA THR A 14 11.33 -10.24 -4.31
C THR A 14 11.12 -9.43 -5.59
N LEU A 15 9.90 -9.41 -6.11
CA LEU A 15 9.54 -8.62 -7.29
C LEU A 15 9.78 -7.12 -7.07
N CYS A 16 9.42 -6.61 -5.89
CA CYS A 16 9.71 -5.22 -5.55
C CYS A 16 11.22 -4.93 -5.59
N ARG A 17 12.05 -5.82 -5.04
CA ARG A 17 13.52 -5.67 -5.06
C ARG A 17 14.11 -5.77 -6.46
N GLU A 18 13.57 -6.66 -7.31
CA GLU A 18 13.99 -6.77 -8.71
C GLU A 18 13.67 -5.49 -9.49
N LEU A 19 12.46 -4.95 -9.33
CA LEU A 19 12.06 -3.69 -9.94
C LEU A 19 12.90 -2.52 -9.41
N GLU A 20 13.18 -2.46 -8.11
CA GLU A 20 14.08 -1.48 -7.51
C GLU A 20 15.51 -1.59 -8.08
N GLY A 21 16.00 -2.81 -8.31
CA GLY A 21 17.29 -3.06 -8.98
C GLY A 21 17.32 -2.55 -10.42
N LEU A 22 16.24 -2.78 -11.19
CA LEU A 22 16.11 -2.23 -12.54
C LEU A 22 16.05 -0.70 -12.53
N MET A 23 15.36 -0.10 -11.55
CA MET A 23 15.33 1.35 -11.38
C MET A 23 16.70 1.91 -10.99
N ALA A 24 17.43 1.22 -10.11
CA ALA A 24 18.78 1.60 -9.73
C ALA A 24 19.73 1.52 -10.92
N ASN A 25 19.68 0.43 -11.67
CA ASN A 25 20.47 0.29 -12.90
C ASN A 25 20.15 1.40 -13.87
N PHE A 26 18.87 1.66 -14.16
CA PHE A 26 18.46 2.75 -15.03
C PHE A 26 18.97 4.13 -14.55
N LEU A 27 18.98 4.38 -13.25
CA LEU A 27 19.43 5.66 -12.69
C LEU A 27 20.95 5.88 -12.86
N TRP A 28 21.73 4.79 -12.79
CA TRP A 28 23.20 4.85 -12.83
C TRP A 28 23.80 4.41 -14.17
N ASP A 29 22.97 3.99 -15.11
CA ASP A 29 23.40 3.57 -16.44
C ASP A 29 23.56 4.77 -17.37
N ASN A 30 24.78 4.94 -17.87
CA ASN A 30 25.17 6.00 -18.80
C ASN A 30 25.57 5.45 -20.18
N GLY A 31 25.18 4.21 -20.52
CA GLY A 31 25.25 3.67 -21.88
C GLY A 31 26.61 3.13 -22.35
N ASP A 32 27.75 3.63 -21.84
CA ASP A 32 29.07 3.30 -22.43
C ASP A 32 30.19 2.91 -21.44
N VAL A 33 30.14 3.31 -20.16
CA VAL A 33 31.24 3.06 -19.19
C VAL A 33 30.71 2.60 -17.83
N SER A 34 31.44 1.65 -17.24
CA SER A 34 31.29 1.00 -15.92
C SER A 34 30.28 1.60 -14.92
N ARG A 35 29.46 0.68 -14.41
CA ARG A 35 28.31 0.80 -13.50
C ARG A 35 28.73 1.15 -12.07
N ILE A 36 29.19 2.37 -11.83
CA ILE A 36 29.47 2.81 -10.47
C ILE A 36 28.17 3.30 -9.83
N HIS A 37 27.61 2.50 -8.94
CA HIS A 37 26.55 2.95 -8.04
C HIS A 37 27.17 3.91 -7.01
N TRP A 38 27.09 5.22 -7.27
CA TRP A 38 27.63 6.25 -6.38
C TRP A 38 26.94 6.28 -5.01
N LEU A 39 25.69 5.83 -4.97
CA LEU A 39 24.89 5.78 -3.76
C LEU A 39 24.05 4.51 -3.75
N SER A 40 23.95 3.88 -2.57
CA SER A 40 23.05 2.72 -2.41
C SER A 40 21.61 3.14 -2.66
N TRP A 41 20.81 2.23 -3.23
CA TRP A 41 19.40 2.49 -3.51
C TRP A 41 18.63 2.89 -2.23
N ASP A 42 18.98 2.29 -1.09
CA ASP A 42 18.43 2.67 0.21
C ASP A 42 18.63 4.13 0.55
N LYS A 43 19.84 4.67 0.31
CA LYS A 43 20.15 6.09 0.53
C LYS A 43 19.45 6.98 -0.50
N VAL A 44 19.35 6.55 -1.76
CA VAL A 44 18.58 7.26 -2.80
C VAL A 44 17.11 7.40 -2.39
N CYS A 45 16.55 6.37 -1.74
CA CYS A 45 15.18 6.33 -1.24
C CYS A 45 14.94 7.07 0.09
N THR A 46 15.96 7.64 0.71
CA THR A 46 15.75 8.48 1.91
C THR A 46 15.12 9.83 1.53
N SER A 47 14.52 10.51 2.51
CA SER A 47 13.88 11.79 2.25
C SER A 47 14.91 12.85 1.84
N ARG A 48 14.49 13.86 1.08
CA ARG A 48 15.40 14.97 0.72
C ARG A 48 15.94 15.73 1.92
N ARG A 49 15.18 15.74 3.03
CA ARG A 49 15.60 16.35 4.30
C ARG A 49 16.75 15.57 4.95
N GLU A 50 16.84 14.27 4.70
CA GLU A 50 17.88 13.37 5.21
C GLU A 50 19.02 13.16 4.20
N GLY A 51 19.07 13.96 3.11
CA GLY A 51 20.12 13.88 2.10
C GLY A 51 19.88 12.86 0.98
N GLY A 52 18.70 12.26 0.90
CA GLY A 52 18.30 11.41 -0.21
C GLY A 52 17.68 12.16 -1.39
N SER A 53 17.31 11.43 -2.44
CA SER A 53 16.64 12.03 -3.61
C SER A 53 15.11 12.01 -3.48
N GLY A 54 14.57 11.37 -2.44
CA GLY A 54 13.12 11.26 -2.21
C GLY A 54 12.44 10.20 -3.08
N PHE A 55 13.18 9.26 -3.66
CA PHE A 55 12.56 8.06 -4.24
C PHE A 55 11.88 7.25 -3.15
N GLN A 56 10.84 6.51 -3.48
CA GLN A 56 10.14 5.66 -2.52
C GLN A 56 10.50 4.20 -2.77
N LYS A 57 10.76 3.46 -1.70
CA LYS A 57 10.83 2.00 -1.77
C LYS A 57 9.50 1.46 -2.27
N LEU A 58 9.52 0.62 -3.29
CA LEU A 58 8.33 0.08 -3.95
C LEU A 58 7.49 -0.75 -2.99
N GLY A 59 8.13 -1.52 -2.10
CA GLY A 59 7.41 -2.27 -1.07
C GLY A 59 6.62 -1.37 -0.11
N ALA A 60 7.21 -0.23 0.29
CA ALA A 60 6.55 0.74 1.15
C ALA A 60 5.43 1.48 0.40
N LEU A 61 5.68 1.91 -0.85
CA LEU A 61 4.69 2.55 -1.70
C LEU A 61 3.49 1.61 -1.96
N ASN A 62 3.73 0.34 -2.24
CA ASN A 62 2.67 -0.65 -2.47
C ASN A 62 1.76 -0.80 -1.25
N ARG A 63 2.34 -0.96 -0.05
CA ARG A 63 1.56 -1.00 1.19
C ARG A 63 0.78 0.29 1.41
N ALA A 64 1.39 1.45 1.20
CA ALA A 64 0.74 2.74 1.34
C ALA A 64 -0.44 2.91 0.36
N LEU A 65 -0.30 2.45 -0.88
CA LEU A 65 -1.39 2.46 -1.87
C LEU A 65 -2.55 1.53 -1.47
N LEU A 66 -2.26 0.35 -0.91
CA LEU A 66 -3.28 -0.54 -0.39
C LEU A 66 -4.00 0.04 0.84
N VAL A 67 -3.26 0.66 1.77
CA VAL A 67 -3.83 1.43 2.90
C VAL A 67 -4.76 2.51 2.38
N LYS A 68 -4.35 3.25 1.34
CA LYS A 68 -5.18 4.27 0.71
C LYS A 68 -6.48 3.68 0.16
N GLN A 69 -6.46 2.50 -0.46
CA GLN A 69 -7.70 1.86 -0.92
C GLN A 69 -8.59 1.41 0.24
N LEU A 70 -8.01 0.80 1.28
CA LEU A 70 -8.75 0.40 2.46
C LEU A 70 -9.42 1.61 3.14
N TRP A 71 -8.69 2.73 3.25
CA TRP A 71 -9.23 3.99 3.76
C TRP A 71 -10.39 4.53 2.91
N ARG A 72 -10.31 4.44 1.58
CA ARG A 72 -11.41 4.84 0.70
C ARG A 72 -12.67 4.01 0.91
N ILE A 73 -12.54 2.71 1.22
CA ILE A 73 -13.67 1.84 1.56
C ILE A 73 -14.35 2.31 2.85
N ILE A 74 -13.57 2.74 3.83
CA ILE A 74 -14.06 3.25 5.12
C ILE A 74 -14.78 4.60 4.95
N VAL A 75 -14.13 5.55 4.27
CA VAL A 75 -14.63 6.93 4.14
C VAL A 75 -15.80 7.04 3.16
N ASN A 76 -15.81 6.22 2.11
CA ASN A 76 -16.85 6.25 1.07
C ASN A 76 -17.59 4.91 1.00
N PRO A 77 -18.45 4.58 1.99
CA PRO A 77 -19.15 3.30 2.03
C PRO A 77 -20.13 3.11 0.87
N ASN A 78 -20.65 4.20 0.29
CA ASN A 78 -21.63 4.19 -0.79
C ASN A 78 -20.99 4.14 -2.20
N ALA A 79 -19.66 4.16 -2.31
CA ALA A 79 -19.00 3.98 -3.60
C ALA A 79 -19.26 2.56 -4.13
N LEU A 80 -19.44 2.41 -5.45
CA LEU A 80 -19.76 1.12 -6.07
C LEU A 80 -18.82 -0.01 -5.62
N LEU A 81 -17.51 0.25 -5.60
CA LEU A 81 -16.51 -0.71 -5.15
C LEU A 81 -16.70 -1.08 -3.66
N SER A 82 -16.93 -0.10 -2.79
CA SER A 82 -17.15 -0.32 -1.36
C SER A 82 -18.39 -1.17 -1.11
N CYS A 83 -19.49 -0.89 -1.81
CA CYS A 83 -20.72 -1.68 -1.76
C CYS A 83 -20.48 -3.12 -2.23
N LEU A 84 -19.83 -3.30 -3.38
CA LEU A 84 -19.53 -4.63 -3.91
C LEU A 84 -18.65 -5.45 -2.96
N LEU A 85 -17.59 -4.85 -2.41
CA LEU A 85 -16.71 -5.51 -1.45
C LEU A 85 -17.44 -5.84 -0.14
N LYS A 86 -18.30 -4.93 0.35
CA LYS A 86 -19.13 -5.18 1.52
C LYS A 86 -20.06 -6.36 1.31
N CYS A 87 -20.85 -6.34 0.24
CA CYS A 87 -21.78 -7.43 -0.09
C CYS A 87 -21.07 -8.79 -0.23
N LYS A 88 -19.86 -8.80 -0.80
CA LYS A 88 -19.12 -10.04 -1.05
C LYS A 88 -18.37 -10.58 0.17
N TYR A 89 -17.73 -9.70 0.95
CA TYR A 89 -16.73 -10.13 1.94
C TYR A 89 -17.09 -9.79 3.39
N PHE A 90 -17.94 -8.79 3.63
CA PHE A 90 -18.31 -8.37 4.99
C PHE A 90 -19.75 -7.81 5.05
N PRO A 91 -20.77 -8.58 4.65
CA PRO A 91 -22.13 -8.06 4.50
C PRO A 91 -22.73 -7.55 5.81
N ASN A 92 -22.44 -8.27 6.91
CA ASN A 92 -23.00 -8.01 8.24
C ASN A 92 -21.98 -7.43 9.23
N SER A 93 -20.82 -6.96 8.76
CA SER A 93 -19.75 -6.46 9.61
C SER A 93 -19.08 -5.21 9.02
N TYR A 94 -18.06 -4.71 9.70
CA TYR A 94 -17.23 -3.61 9.24
C TYR A 94 -15.97 -4.13 8.55
N VAL A 95 -15.42 -3.36 7.62
CA VAL A 95 -14.22 -3.74 6.86
C VAL A 95 -13.02 -4.08 7.75
N LEU A 96 -12.88 -3.44 8.91
CA LEU A 96 -11.80 -3.71 9.87
C LEU A 96 -11.96 -5.07 10.58
N GLN A 97 -13.20 -5.55 10.73
CA GLN A 97 -13.52 -6.86 11.32
C GLN A 97 -13.58 -7.96 10.26
N ALA A 98 -13.39 -7.63 8.98
CA ALA A 98 -13.49 -8.60 7.92
C ALA A 98 -12.28 -9.54 7.90
N GLU A 99 -12.52 -10.81 7.56
CA GLU A 99 -11.50 -11.84 7.46
C GLU A 99 -11.43 -12.40 6.04
N ALA A 100 -10.27 -12.93 5.68
CA ALA A 100 -10.07 -13.58 4.39
C ALA A 100 -10.59 -15.02 4.45
N GLY A 101 -11.84 -15.25 4.03
CA GLY A 101 -12.40 -16.60 3.89
C GLY A 101 -11.74 -17.43 2.77
N VAL A 102 -12.06 -18.73 2.75
CA VAL A 102 -11.68 -19.65 1.66
C VAL A 102 -12.24 -19.12 0.33
N GLY A 103 -11.41 -19.10 -0.72
CA GLY A 103 -11.81 -18.58 -2.03
C GLY A 103 -11.86 -17.05 -2.17
N SER A 104 -11.42 -16.30 -1.15
CA SER A 104 -11.25 -14.83 -1.27
C SER A 104 -10.36 -14.45 -2.45
N SER A 105 -10.68 -13.35 -3.15
CA SER A 105 -9.84 -12.90 -4.26
C SER A 105 -8.48 -12.41 -3.75
N TYR A 106 -7.46 -12.53 -4.59
CA TYR A 106 -6.12 -12.04 -4.24
C TYR A 106 -6.10 -10.53 -3.96
N THR A 107 -6.88 -9.76 -4.72
CA THR A 107 -7.12 -8.32 -4.46
C THR A 107 -7.64 -8.09 -3.05
N TRP A 108 -8.64 -8.88 -2.60
CA TRP A 108 -9.21 -8.71 -1.27
C TRP A 108 -8.21 -9.03 -0.17
N ARG A 109 -7.46 -10.13 -0.31
CA ARG A 109 -6.37 -10.46 0.62
C ARG A 109 -5.31 -9.37 0.68
N SER A 110 -4.99 -8.77 -0.48
CA SER A 110 -4.03 -7.67 -0.57
C SER A 110 -4.51 -6.41 0.15
N ILE A 111 -5.78 -6.04 -0.01
CA ILE A 111 -6.39 -4.91 0.71
C ILE A 111 -6.44 -5.19 2.21
N LEU A 112 -6.82 -6.41 2.63
CA LEU A 112 -6.85 -6.80 4.04
C LEU A 112 -5.46 -6.79 4.69
N ALA A 113 -4.40 -7.15 3.96
CA ALA A 113 -3.02 -7.08 4.46
C ALA A 113 -2.61 -5.65 4.86
N ALA A 114 -3.26 -4.62 4.32
CA ALA A 114 -3.02 -3.23 4.69
C ALA A 114 -3.73 -2.79 5.99
N ARG A 115 -4.62 -3.63 6.55
CA ARG A 115 -5.40 -3.31 7.75
C ARG A 115 -4.53 -2.97 8.95
N GLU A 116 -3.53 -3.79 9.24
CA GLU A 116 -2.67 -3.59 10.41
C GLU A 116 -1.94 -2.24 10.34
N LEU A 117 -1.42 -1.89 9.16
CA LEU A 117 -0.75 -0.61 8.94
C LEU A 117 -1.72 0.57 9.07
N LEU A 118 -2.97 0.42 8.60
CA LEU A 118 -3.98 1.44 8.75
C LEU A 118 -4.34 1.64 10.23
N VAL A 119 -4.59 0.56 10.98
CA VAL A 119 -4.94 0.62 12.41
C VAL A 119 -3.80 1.25 13.22
N ALA A 120 -2.54 0.88 12.93
CA ALA A 120 -1.39 1.51 13.57
C ALA A 120 -1.25 3.00 13.24
N GLY A 121 -1.68 3.43 12.05
CA GLY A 121 -1.59 4.81 11.58
C GLY A 121 -2.82 5.69 11.84
N THR A 122 -3.87 5.15 12.46
CA THR A 122 -5.13 5.86 12.71
C THR A 122 -5.47 5.88 14.19
N GLN A 123 -6.19 6.91 14.61
CA GLN A 123 -6.70 7.04 15.97
C GLN A 123 -8.19 7.30 15.94
N TRP A 124 -8.90 6.70 16.90
CA TRP A 124 -10.32 6.97 17.09
C TRP A 124 -10.49 8.33 17.76
N GLN A 125 -11.28 9.20 17.13
CA GLN A 125 -11.73 10.45 17.73
C GLN A 125 -13.24 10.37 17.96
N ILE A 126 -13.66 10.55 19.20
CA ILE A 126 -15.08 10.58 19.57
C ILE A 126 -15.61 11.97 19.24
N GLY A 127 -16.55 12.04 18.30
CA GLY A 127 -17.32 13.25 17.99
C GLY A 127 -18.47 13.45 18.99
N SER A 128 -19.71 13.50 18.48
CA SER A 128 -20.91 13.79 19.28
C SER A 128 -21.40 12.66 20.20
N GLY A 129 -20.65 11.57 20.37
CA GLY A 129 -20.97 10.45 21.28
C GLY A 129 -22.16 9.56 20.87
N GLY A 130 -23.09 10.05 20.04
CA GLY A 130 -24.34 9.34 19.71
C GLY A 130 -24.21 8.07 18.86
N SER A 131 -23.03 7.78 18.31
CA SER A 131 -22.76 6.61 17.46
C SER A 131 -21.75 5.63 18.07
N VAL A 132 -21.30 5.90 19.31
CA VAL A 132 -20.31 5.08 20.02
C VAL A 132 -21.07 4.09 20.89
N ARG A 133 -20.92 2.78 20.61
CA ARG A 133 -21.34 1.73 21.53
C ARG A 133 -20.25 1.53 22.57
N ILE A 134 -20.59 1.78 23.83
CA ILE A 134 -19.78 1.47 25.02
C ILE A 134 -19.88 -0.03 25.29
#